data_AF-A0A2T5JAU7-F1
#
_entry.id   AF-A0A2T5JAU7-F1
#
_cell.length_a   1.000
_cell.length_b   1.000
_cell.length_c   1.000
_cell.angle_alpha   90.00
_cell.angle_beta   90.00
_cell.angle_gamma   90.00
#
_symmetry.space_group_name_H-M   'P 1'
#
loop_
_entity.id
_entity.type
_entity.pdbx_description
1 polymer ?
#
loop_
_entity_poly.entity_id
_entity_poly.type
_entity_poly.pdbx_seq_one_letter_code
_entity_poly.pdbx_strand_id
1 'polypeptide(L)'
;MKTLFRCFFLLMLTVFGVSVLSSFLIIEKAGKPKLLLPYKQAGLTERQAAAHLLSRFTFGARPGDVDKVVKMGLENWLEQQLDGNLPDDSVDAMLDKFDALKMSNAQIANTFPKGGQVQRMAIRDGVIERDSVNNVRKEYRDKLQAYMQQKGLRPEQELLRQFYNQKILRAAYSNNQLHEVLTDFWFNHFNVSVTKNDCSQFIPNYERDVIRPNVTAKFGDLLLATAKSPAMLYYLDNFTSTGVNTNQQHWLVLRSKTHRTIRR
;
A
#
# COMPACT_ATOMS: atom_id res chain seq x y z
N MET A 1 -58.09 -25.27 -37.03
CA MET A 1 -57.19 -25.88 -36.03
C MET A 1 -55.76 -25.33 -36.06
N LYS A 2 -55.12 -25.10 -37.22
CA LYS A 2 -53.72 -24.61 -37.30
C LYS A 2 -53.51 -23.14 -36.84
N THR A 3 -54.52 -22.29 -36.94
CA THR A 3 -54.46 -20.86 -36.55
C THR A 3 -54.58 -20.66 -35.03
N LEU A 4 -55.49 -21.39 -34.38
CA LEU A 4 -55.64 -21.39 -32.91
C LEU A 4 -54.37 -21.86 -32.20
N PHE A 5 -53.71 -22.91 -32.71
CA PHE A 5 -52.47 -23.43 -32.13
C PHE A 5 -51.29 -22.43 -32.26
N ARG A 6 -51.24 -21.68 -33.38
CA ARG A 6 -50.25 -20.62 -33.59
C ARG A 6 -50.42 -19.44 -32.64
N CYS A 7 -51.66 -19.00 -32.41
CA CYS A 7 -51.94 -17.93 -31.44
C CYS A 7 -51.60 -18.36 -30.00
N PHE A 8 -51.90 -19.61 -29.63
CA PHE A 8 -51.54 -20.14 -28.32
C PHE A 8 -50.03 -20.24 -28.12
N PHE A 9 -49.30 -20.69 -29.14
CA PHE A 9 -47.85 -20.81 -29.10
C PHE A 9 -47.15 -19.44 -29.05
N LEU A 10 -47.63 -18.46 -29.81
CA LEU A 10 -47.16 -17.06 -29.74
C LEU A 10 -47.41 -16.45 -28.36
N LEU A 11 -48.58 -16.69 -27.76
CA LEU A 11 -48.92 -16.18 -26.44
C LEU A 11 -48.04 -16.81 -25.35
N MET A 12 -47.80 -18.12 -25.43
CA MET A 12 -46.85 -18.83 -24.55
C MET A 12 -45.41 -18.32 -24.69
N LEU A 13 -44.96 -18.04 -25.92
CA LEU A 13 -43.61 -17.52 -26.18
C LEU A 13 -43.43 -16.09 -25.65
N THR A 14 -44.47 -15.25 -25.74
CA THR A 14 -44.46 -13.90 -25.15
C THR A 14 -44.48 -13.94 -23.63
N VAL A 15 -45.26 -14.83 -23.00
CA VAL A 15 -45.31 -14.97 -21.54
C VAL A 15 -43.98 -15.52 -20.99
N PHE A 16 -43.36 -16.47 -21.70
CA PHE A 16 -42.04 -16.99 -21.34
C PHE A 16 -40.93 -15.96 -21.54
N GLY A 17 -40.99 -15.16 -22.62
CA GLY A 17 -40.06 -14.05 -22.86
C GLY A 17 -40.15 -12.96 -21.79
N VAL A 18 -41.35 -12.59 -21.36
CA VAL A 18 -41.55 -11.58 -20.29
C VAL A 18 -41.09 -12.13 -18.92
N SER A 19 -41.32 -13.42 -18.63
CA SER A 19 -40.83 -14.09 -17.41
C SER A 19 -39.29 -14.12 -17.34
N VAL A 20 -38.62 -14.48 -18.45
CA VAL A 20 -37.15 -14.51 -18.51
C VAL A 20 -36.56 -13.09 -18.47
N LEU A 21 -37.17 -12.10 -19.14
CA LEU A 21 -36.72 -10.70 -19.03
C LEU A 21 -36.96 -10.11 -17.63
N SER A 22 -38.05 -10.49 -16.94
CA SER A 22 -38.30 -10.04 -15.57
C SER A 22 -37.27 -10.58 -14.58
N SER A 23 -36.78 -11.81 -14.80
CA SER A 23 -35.74 -12.43 -13.98
C SER A 23 -34.35 -11.75 -14.13
N PHE A 24 -34.11 -11.04 -15.25
CA PHE A 24 -32.86 -10.28 -15.47
C PHE A 24 -32.93 -8.83 -14.98
N LEU A 25 -34.14 -8.29 -14.76
CA LEU A 25 -34.35 -6.94 -14.24
C LEU A 25 -34.50 -6.89 -12.72
N ILE A 26 -34.71 -8.03 -12.06
CA ILE A 26 -34.61 -8.18 -10.60
C ILE A 26 -33.17 -8.55 -10.23
N ILE A 27 -32.21 -7.74 -10.67
CA ILE A 27 -31.06 -7.45 -9.81
C ILE A 27 -31.51 -6.21 -9.06
N GLU A 28 -32.41 -6.43 -8.10
CA GLU A 28 -32.62 -5.44 -7.06
C GLU A 28 -31.25 -5.10 -6.53
N LYS A 29 -30.98 -3.81 -6.55
CA LYS A 29 -29.97 -3.08 -5.81
C LYS A 29 -30.03 -3.57 -4.35
N ALA A 30 -29.45 -4.73 -4.06
CA ALA A 30 -29.28 -5.23 -2.71
C ALA A 30 -28.40 -4.18 -2.04
N GLY A 31 -29.04 -3.25 -1.34
CA GLY A 31 -28.34 -2.22 -0.59
C GLY A 31 -27.32 -2.93 0.28
N LYS A 32 -26.09 -2.39 0.34
CA LYS A 32 -25.07 -2.90 1.26
C LYS A 32 -25.75 -3.18 2.61
N PRO A 33 -25.56 -4.36 3.22
CA PRO A 33 -26.22 -4.68 4.49
C PRO A 33 -25.92 -3.55 5.46
N LYS A 34 -26.99 -2.95 6.01
CA LYS A 34 -26.85 -1.77 6.87
C LYS A 34 -26.00 -2.15 8.06
N LEU A 35 -24.86 -1.49 8.22
CA LEU A 35 -23.99 -1.70 9.36
C LEU A 35 -24.77 -1.32 10.63
N LEU A 36 -24.80 -2.21 11.62
CA LEU A 36 -25.48 -1.97 12.90
C LEU A 36 -24.52 -2.31 14.02
N LEU A 37 -24.14 -1.30 14.81
CA LEU A 37 -23.19 -1.49 15.91
C LEU A 37 -23.94 -1.99 17.16
N PRO A 38 -23.51 -3.10 17.80
CA PRO A 38 -24.21 -3.70 18.94
C PRO A 38 -23.94 -2.98 20.27
N TYR A 39 -23.61 -1.67 20.26
CA TYR A 39 -23.18 -0.96 21.47
C TYR A 39 -24.27 -0.85 22.56
N LYS A 40 -25.54 -0.84 22.16
CA LYS A 40 -26.67 -0.87 23.09
C LYS A 40 -26.77 -2.20 23.85
N GLN A 41 -26.42 -3.32 23.19
CA GLN A 41 -26.39 -4.64 23.84
C GLN A 41 -25.27 -4.72 24.89
N ALA A 42 -24.20 -3.95 24.69
CA ALA A 42 -23.11 -3.79 25.66
C ALA A 42 -23.42 -2.76 26.76
N GLY A 43 -24.63 -2.18 26.79
CA GLY A 43 -25.04 -1.19 27.80
C GLY A 43 -24.38 0.19 27.65
N LEU A 44 -23.80 0.49 26.49
CA LEU A 44 -23.14 1.78 26.24
C LEU A 44 -24.15 2.82 25.73
N THR A 45 -24.04 4.04 26.24
CA THR A 45 -24.68 5.23 25.62
C THR A 45 -24.02 5.55 24.28
N GLU A 46 -24.70 6.29 23.40
CA GLU A 46 -24.13 6.71 22.11
C GLU A 46 -22.82 7.50 22.27
N ARG A 47 -22.75 8.36 23.28
CA ARG A 47 -21.54 9.14 23.59
C ARG A 47 -20.38 8.25 24.04
N GLN A 48 -20.64 7.27 24.90
CA GLN A 48 -19.61 6.30 25.33
C GLN A 48 -19.16 5.42 24.17
N ALA A 49 -20.10 4.96 23.35
CA ALA A 49 -19.81 4.16 22.17
C ALA A 49 -19.00 4.95 21.14
N ALA A 50 -19.30 6.23 20.91
CA ALA A 50 -18.54 7.10 20.03
C ALA A 50 -17.10 7.32 20.55
N ALA A 51 -16.94 7.56 21.85
CA ALA A 51 -15.61 7.66 22.45
C ALA A 51 -14.81 6.35 22.33
N HIS A 52 -15.46 5.20 22.55
CA HIS A 52 -14.83 3.89 22.38
C HIS A 52 -14.43 3.64 20.93
N LEU A 53 -15.31 3.96 19.98
CA LEU A 53 -15.07 3.82 18.54
C LEU A 53 -13.86 4.65 18.13
N LEU A 54 -13.81 5.94 18.52
CA LEU A 54 -12.66 6.80 18.23
C LEU A 54 -11.36 6.25 18.85
N SER A 55 -11.40 5.74 20.07
CA SER A 55 -10.23 5.14 20.72
C SER A 55 -9.70 3.88 20.02
N ARG A 56 -10.55 3.17 19.25
CA ARG A 56 -10.17 1.91 18.59
C ARG A 56 -9.83 2.07 17.11
N PHE A 57 -10.44 3.03 16.44
CA PHE A 57 -10.35 3.20 14.99
C PHE A 57 -9.59 4.47 14.58
N THR A 58 -8.98 5.19 15.52
CA THR A 58 -8.17 6.40 15.25
C THR A 58 -6.93 6.44 16.14
N PHE A 59 -6.01 7.38 15.90
CA PHE A 59 -4.87 7.65 16.79
C PHE A 59 -5.25 8.38 18.09
N GLY A 60 -6.54 8.70 18.28
CA GLY A 60 -7.08 9.36 19.44
C GLY A 60 -8.13 10.40 19.06
N ALA A 61 -9.13 10.58 19.92
CA ALA A 61 -10.17 11.57 19.70
C ALA A 61 -9.62 12.99 19.87
N ARG A 62 -9.87 13.88 18.91
CA ARG A 62 -9.58 15.31 19.03
C ARG A 62 -10.72 16.02 19.79
N PRO A 63 -10.49 17.22 20.34
CA PRO A 63 -11.56 17.99 20.97
C PRO A 63 -12.78 18.15 20.05
N GLY A 64 -13.95 17.74 20.55
CA GLY A 64 -15.23 17.80 19.82
C GLY A 64 -15.50 16.65 18.85
N ASP A 65 -14.58 15.70 18.65
CA ASP A 65 -14.82 14.58 17.72
C ASP A 65 -15.93 13.63 18.21
N VAL A 66 -16.02 13.39 19.51
CA VAL A 66 -17.12 12.59 20.09
C VAL A 66 -18.49 13.21 19.75
N ASP A 67 -18.62 14.53 19.92
CA ASP A 67 -19.85 15.25 19.59
C ASP A 67 -20.19 15.17 18.09
N LYS A 68 -19.18 15.29 17.23
CA LYS A 68 -19.35 15.14 15.77
C LYS A 68 -19.82 13.74 15.41
N VAL A 69 -19.22 12.69 15.99
CA VAL A 69 -19.59 11.29 15.72
C VAL A 69 -21.02 11.02 16.19
N VAL A 70 -21.40 11.46 17.39
CA VAL A 70 -22.78 11.31 17.89
C VAL A 70 -23.77 12.03 16.98
N LYS A 71 -23.46 13.26 16.55
CA LYS A 71 -24.32 14.03 15.63
C LYS A 71 -24.45 13.38 14.25
N MET A 72 -23.38 12.77 13.74
CA MET A 72 -23.35 12.08 12.44
C MET A 72 -24.05 10.71 12.48
N GLY A 73 -24.04 10.05 13.64
CA GLY A 73 -24.37 8.64 13.80
C GLY A 73 -23.11 7.78 13.66
N LEU A 74 -22.93 6.82 14.58
CA LEU A 74 -21.72 6.00 14.68
C LEU A 74 -21.52 5.11 13.45
N GLU A 75 -22.61 4.52 12.95
CA GLU A 75 -22.62 3.67 11.75
C GLU A 75 -22.21 4.47 10.52
N ASN A 76 -22.80 5.66 10.31
CA ASN A 76 -22.47 6.53 9.18
C ASN A 76 -21.00 6.99 9.24
N TRP A 77 -20.51 7.33 10.43
CA TRP A 77 -19.11 7.69 10.62
C TRP A 77 -18.18 6.53 10.26
N LEU A 78 -18.49 5.31 10.73
CA LEU A 78 -17.68 4.13 10.44
C LEU A 78 -17.69 3.76 8.96
N GLU A 79 -18.84 3.87 8.28
CA GLU A 79 -18.93 3.67 6.84
C GLU A 79 -18.06 4.67 6.07
N GLN A 80 -18.10 5.96 6.42
CA GLN A 80 -17.21 6.97 5.81
C GLN A 80 -15.73 6.66 6.04
N GLN A 81 -15.37 6.20 7.24
CA GLN A 81 -14.00 5.81 7.56
C GLN A 81 -13.55 4.56 6.79
N LEU A 82 -14.45 3.61 6.53
CA LEU A 82 -14.13 2.43 5.71
C LEU A 82 -13.94 2.81 4.24
N ASP A 83 -14.79 3.70 3.72
CA ASP A 83 -14.70 4.18 2.34
C ASP A 83 -13.42 5.03 2.10
N GLY A 84 -12.98 5.82 3.10
CA GLY A 84 -11.70 6.55 3.05
C GLY A 84 -11.63 7.69 2.04
N ASN A 85 -12.77 8.19 1.60
CA ASN A 85 -12.87 9.23 0.55
C ASN A 85 -13.18 10.62 1.12
N LEU A 86 -12.88 10.86 2.40
CA LEU A 86 -13.06 12.19 2.99
C LEU A 86 -11.97 13.14 2.46
N PRO A 87 -12.31 14.41 2.18
CA PRO A 87 -11.34 15.39 1.70
C PRO A 87 -10.27 15.65 2.76
N ASP A 88 -9.00 15.67 2.34
CA ASP A 88 -7.83 15.89 3.20
C ASP A 88 -7.05 17.15 2.80
N ASP A 89 -7.71 18.14 2.20
CA ASP A 89 -7.11 19.36 1.64
C ASP A 89 -6.13 20.06 2.60
N SER A 90 -6.47 20.12 3.91
CA SER A 90 -5.61 20.73 4.91
C SER A 90 -4.31 19.95 5.12
N VAL A 91 -4.38 18.62 5.11
CA VAL A 91 -3.22 17.75 5.27
C VAL A 91 -2.39 17.77 4.00
N ASP A 92 -3.03 17.69 2.85
CA ASP A 92 -2.35 17.73 1.56
C ASP A 92 -1.59 19.06 1.38
N ALA A 93 -2.17 20.20 1.77
CA ALA A 93 -1.47 21.47 1.82
C ALA A 93 -0.28 21.47 2.79
N MET A 94 -0.37 20.80 3.94
CA MET A 94 0.77 20.65 4.85
C MET A 94 1.87 19.75 4.26
N LEU A 95 1.49 18.75 3.45
CA LEU A 95 2.40 17.80 2.83
C LEU A 95 3.05 18.32 1.55
N ASP A 96 2.52 19.37 0.93
CA ASP A 96 3.05 19.95 -0.31
C ASP A 96 4.51 20.38 -0.22
N LYS A 97 4.99 20.74 0.98
CA LYS A 97 6.40 21.07 1.25
C LYS A 97 7.35 19.86 1.20
N PHE A 98 6.83 18.65 1.12
CA PHE A 98 7.58 17.41 1.08
C PHE A 98 7.58 16.81 -0.33
N ASP A 99 8.45 17.38 -1.16
CA ASP A 99 8.61 16.99 -2.56
C ASP A 99 8.95 15.51 -2.77
N ALA A 100 9.70 14.89 -1.85
CA ALA A 100 10.10 13.49 -1.95
C ALA A 100 8.89 12.54 -1.94
N LEU A 101 7.78 12.94 -1.31
CA LEU A 101 6.55 12.14 -1.28
C LEU A 101 5.90 11.99 -2.65
N LYS A 102 6.23 12.86 -3.61
CA LYS A 102 5.71 12.84 -4.99
C LYS A 102 6.67 12.16 -5.96
N MET A 103 7.88 11.81 -5.52
CA MET A 103 8.90 11.20 -6.38
C MET A 103 8.61 9.71 -6.64
N SER A 104 9.03 9.24 -7.81
CA SER A 104 9.12 7.81 -8.13
C SER A 104 10.37 7.19 -7.49
N ASN A 105 10.40 5.87 -7.38
CA ASN A 105 11.58 5.13 -6.91
C ASN A 105 12.87 5.51 -7.66
N ALA A 106 12.79 5.72 -8.98
CA ALA A 106 13.94 6.13 -9.80
C ALA A 106 14.40 7.56 -9.47
N GLN A 107 13.46 8.49 -9.28
CA GLN A 107 13.79 9.85 -8.86
C GLN A 107 14.43 9.83 -7.47
N ILE A 108 13.87 9.08 -6.51
CA ILE A 108 14.45 8.97 -5.17
C ILE A 108 15.87 8.41 -5.22
N ALA A 109 16.11 7.33 -5.97
CA ALA A 109 17.43 6.73 -6.08
C ALA A 109 18.48 7.70 -6.66
N ASN A 110 18.07 8.59 -7.57
CA ASN A 110 18.94 9.59 -8.19
C ASN A 110 19.13 10.85 -7.35
N THR A 111 18.10 11.27 -6.60
CA THR A 111 18.12 12.51 -5.79
C THR A 111 18.68 12.27 -4.39
N PHE A 112 18.43 11.11 -3.80
CA PHE A 112 18.84 10.77 -2.43
C PHE A 112 19.82 9.59 -2.40
N PRO A 113 20.96 9.65 -3.10
CA PRO A 113 21.91 8.56 -3.11
C PRO A 113 22.50 8.32 -1.73
N LYS A 114 22.93 7.09 -1.50
CA LYS A 114 23.58 6.73 -0.24
C LYS A 114 24.98 7.32 -0.13
N GLY A 115 25.47 7.47 1.10
CA GLY A 115 26.82 7.98 1.37
C GLY A 115 27.92 7.28 0.55
N GLY A 116 27.94 5.95 0.52
CA GLY A 116 28.90 5.19 -0.30
C GLY A 116 28.69 5.30 -1.81
N GLN A 117 27.49 5.63 -2.29
CA GLN A 117 27.25 5.92 -3.71
C GLN A 117 27.80 7.31 -4.06
N VAL A 118 27.53 8.33 -3.24
CA VAL A 118 28.07 9.69 -3.42
C VAL A 118 29.60 9.66 -3.49
N GLN A 119 30.25 8.92 -2.59
CA GLN A 119 31.71 8.76 -2.60
C GLN A 119 32.22 8.17 -3.91
N ARG A 120 31.58 7.10 -4.41
CA ARG A 120 31.95 6.47 -5.69
C ARG A 120 31.73 7.41 -6.88
N MET A 121 30.67 8.22 -6.85
CA MET A 121 30.39 9.21 -7.88
C MET A 121 31.44 10.34 -7.85
N ALA A 122 31.79 10.86 -6.68
CA ALA A 122 32.81 11.90 -6.53
C ALA A 122 34.21 11.43 -6.96
N ILE A 123 34.58 10.18 -6.66
CA ILE A 123 35.84 9.59 -7.14
C ILE A 123 35.82 9.39 -8.66
N ARG A 124 34.70 8.88 -9.21
CA ARG A 124 34.53 8.71 -10.67
C ARG A 124 34.65 10.05 -11.41
N ASP A 125 34.08 11.11 -10.86
CA ASP A 125 34.10 12.45 -11.43
C ASP A 125 35.41 13.21 -11.12
N GLY A 126 36.38 12.58 -10.47
CA GLY A 126 37.71 13.16 -10.18
C GLY A 126 37.74 14.23 -9.09
N VAL A 127 36.66 14.40 -8.33
CA VAL A 127 36.57 15.41 -7.25
C VAL A 127 37.35 14.98 -6.00
N ILE A 128 37.47 13.67 -5.81
CA ILE A 128 38.14 13.06 -4.66
C ILE A 128 39.10 12.00 -5.18
N GLU A 129 40.35 12.07 -4.77
CA GLU A 129 41.34 11.03 -5.06
C GLU A 129 41.06 9.79 -4.21
N ARG A 130 41.29 8.61 -4.82
CA ARG A 130 41.00 7.31 -4.20
C ARG A 130 41.79 7.07 -2.91
N ASP A 131 42.97 7.69 -2.79
CA ASP A 131 43.94 7.44 -1.73
C ASP A 131 43.89 8.49 -0.58
N SER A 132 43.09 9.56 -0.69
CA SER A 132 43.01 10.63 0.34
C SER A 132 42.14 10.31 1.56
N VAL A 133 41.71 9.06 1.76
CA VAL A 133 40.69 8.70 2.75
C VAL A 133 41.16 8.83 4.22
N ASN A 134 42.47 8.88 4.49
CA ASN A 134 42.97 8.65 5.85
C ASN A 134 43.38 9.89 6.67
N ASN A 135 43.66 11.08 6.10
CA ASN A 135 44.29 12.17 6.89
C ASN A 135 43.55 13.53 6.94
N VAL A 136 42.49 13.78 6.17
CA VAL A 136 41.80 15.08 6.21
C VAL A 136 40.27 14.94 6.19
N ARG A 137 39.69 14.54 7.34
CA ARG A 137 38.24 14.27 7.47
C ARG A 137 37.35 15.47 7.18
N LYS A 138 37.83 16.71 7.42
CA LYS A 138 37.02 17.93 7.22
C LYS A 138 36.97 18.34 5.75
N GLU A 139 38.11 18.57 5.11
CA GLU A 139 38.17 18.92 3.68
C GLU A 139 37.50 17.87 2.79
N TYR A 140 37.65 16.58 3.12
CA TYR A 140 36.95 15.49 2.44
C TYR A 140 35.43 15.62 2.52
N ARG A 141 34.89 15.92 3.71
CA ARG A 141 33.45 16.15 3.91
C ARG A 141 32.97 17.40 3.17
N ASP A 142 33.74 18.47 3.21
CA ASP A 142 33.41 19.73 2.54
C ASP A 142 33.38 19.55 1.01
N LYS A 143 34.34 18.81 0.43
CA LYS A 143 34.35 18.43 -0.99
C LYS A 143 33.14 17.57 -1.37
N LEU A 144 32.80 16.56 -0.56
CA LEU A 144 31.60 15.74 -0.79
C LEU A 144 30.32 16.57 -0.73
N GLN A 145 30.22 17.49 0.24
CA GLN A 145 29.06 18.35 0.38
C GLN A 145 28.92 19.30 -0.81
N ALA A 146 30.01 19.93 -1.25
CA ALA A 146 30.03 20.77 -2.44
C ALA A 146 29.64 19.98 -3.70
N TYR A 147 30.14 18.75 -3.84
CA TYR A 147 29.76 17.86 -4.93
C TYR A 147 28.27 17.51 -4.92
N MET A 148 27.71 17.18 -3.75
CA MET A 148 26.27 16.93 -3.59
C MET A 148 25.45 18.15 -3.98
N GLN A 149 25.83 19.35 -3.52
CA GLN A 149 25.15 20.59 -3.87
C GLN A 149 25.21 20.87 -5.38
N GLN A 150 26.37 20.71 -6.00
CA GLN A 150 26.55 20.90 -7.45
C GLN A 150 25.67 19.96 -8.27
N LYS A 151 25.52 18.72 -7.83
CA LYS A 151 24.74 17.68 -8.51
C LYS A 151 23.25 17.66 -8.09
N GLY A 152 22.83 18.53 -7.18
CA GLY A 152 21.47 18.55 -6.64
C GLY A 152 21.12 17.31 -5.80
N LEU A 153 22.12 16.62 -5.26
CA LEU A 153 21.94 15.44 -4.43
C LEU A 153 21.62 15.85 -2.99
N ARG A 154 20.69 15.14 -2.38
CA ARG A 154 20.22 15.39 -1.01
C ARG A 154 20.55 14.22 -0.10
N PRO A 155 20.79 14.46 1.20
CA PRO A 155 21.03 13.36 2.14
C PRO A 155 19.80 12.46 2.28
N GLU A 156 20.01 11.16 2.36
CA GLU A 156 18.95 10.17 2.63
C GLU A 156 18.17 10.45 3.92
N GLN A 157 18.82 11.03 4.93
CA GLN A 157 18.16 11.46 6.17
C GLN A 157 17.04 12.47 5.91
N GLU A 158 17.17 13.27 4.87
CA GLU A 158 16.14 14.24 4.49
C GLU A 158 14.90 13.55 3.93
N LEU A 159 15.10 12.54 3.07
CA LEU A 159 14.02 11.66 2.58
C LEU A 159 13.26 11.02 3.74
N LEU A 160 13.99 10.41 4.68
CA LEU A 160 13.38 9.75 5.83
C LEU A 160 12.66 10.75 6.75
N ARG A 161 13.22 11.95 6.93
CA ARG A 161 12.57 13.03 7.68
C ARG A 161 11.23 13.42 7.05
N GLN A 162 11.18 13.58 5.72
CA GLN A 162 9.92 13.86 5.03
C GLN A 162 8.92 12.70 5.19
N PHE A 163 9.40 11.46 5.06
CA PHE A 163 8.60 10.25 5.26
C PHE A 163 8.01 10.16 6.69
N TYR A 164 8.80 10.40 7.74
CA TYR A 164 8.26 10.36 9.10
C TYR A 164 7.31 11.51 9.39
N ASN A 165 7.61 12.72 8.89
CA ASN A 165 6.73 13.86 9.04
C ASN A 165 5.37 13.64 8.40
N GLN A 166 5.30 12.98 7.24
CA GLN A 166 3.99 12.68 6.65
C GLN A 166 3.14 11.77 7.53
N LYS A 167 3.72 10.75 8.17
CA LYS A 167 2.98 9.83 9.03
C LYS A 167 2.40 10.58 10.23
N ILE A 168 3.21 11.44 10.85
CA ILE A 168 2.79 12.27 11.98
C ILE A 168 1.67 13.22 11.58
N LEU A 169 1.81 13.93 10.46
CA LEU A 169 0.80 14.90 10.01
C LEU A 169 -0.51 14.21 9.65
N ARG A 170 -0.46 13.08 8.94
CA ARG A 170 -1.66 12.32 8.59
C ARG A 170 -2.35 11.76 9.83
N ALA A 171 -1.59 11.17 10.76
CA ALA A 171 -2.14 10.71 12.04
C ALA A 171 -2.82 11.83 12.83
N ALA A 172 -2.25 13.03 12.86
CA ALA A 172 -2.79 14.16 13.63
C ALA A 172 -3.98 14.86 12.95
N TYR A 173 -3.97 14.97 11.62
CA TYR A 173 -4.84 15.91 10.91
C TYR A 173 -5.75 15.26 9.85
N SER A 174 -5.48 14.04 9.39
CA SER A 174 -6.32 13.41 8.35
C SER A 174 -7.74 13.17 8.87
N ASN A 175 -8.72 13.35 7.99
CA ASN A 175 -10.10 12.99 8.22
C ASN A 175 -10.35 11.49 8.07
N ASN A 176 -9.49 10.76 7.34
CA ASN A 176 -9.55 9.32 7.10
C ASN A 176 -8.74 8.53 8.13
N GLN A 177 -8.96 8.80 9.42
CA GLN A 177 -8.19 8.23 10.54
C GLN A 177 -8.09 6.70 10.53
N LEU A 178 -9.16 6.00 10.16
CA LEU A 178 -9.12 4.54 10.07
C LEU A 178 -8.13 4.06 9.00
N HIS A 179 -8.08 4.72 7.85
CA HIS A 179 -7.11 4.38 6.80
C HIS A 179 -5.68 4.63 7.27
N GLU A 180 -5.45 5.66 8.07
CA GLU A 180 -4.12 5.95 8.63
C GLU A 180 -3.69 4.89 9.66
N VAL A 181 -4.60 4.47 10.55
CA VAL A 181 -4.35 3.37 11.50
C VAL A 181 -4.10 2.05 10.77
N LEU A 182 -4.91 1.72 9.77
CA LEU A 182 -4.73 0.51 8.96
C LEU A 182 -3.45 0.56 8.13
N THR A 183 -3.09 1.73 7.59
CA THR A 183 -1.82 1.92 6.88
C THR A 183 -0.65 1.56 7.79
N ASP A 184 -0.63 2.08 9.02
CA ASP A 184 0.45 1.77 9.97
C ASP A 184 0.43 0.29 10.40
N PHE A 185 -0.76 -0.28 10.64
CA PHE A 185 -0.91 -1.70 10.93
C PHE A 185 -0.34 -2.59 9.82
N TRP A 186 -0.73 -2.37 8.57
CA TRP A 186 -0.29 -3.18 7.43
C TRP A 186 1.19 -2.95 7.10
N PHE A 187 1.67 -1.72 7.22
CA PHE A 187 3.08 -1.40 7.06
C PHE A 187 3.94 -2.15 8.09
N ASN A 188 3.49 -2.22 9.35
CA ASN A 188 4.17 -2.99 10.41
C ASN A 188 4.03 -4.50 10.21
N HIS A 189 2.90 -4.98 9.69
CA HIS A 189 2.67 -6.41 9.42
C HIS A 189 3.54 -6.92 8.26
N PHE A 190 3.54 -6.20 7.13
CA PHE A 190 4.41 -6.47 5.99
C PHE A 190 5.72 -5.69 6.12
N ASN A 191 6.45 -6.00 7.19
CA ASN A 191 7.59 -5.22 7.65
C ASN A 191 8.70 -5.13 6.61
N VAL A 192 9.17 -3.90 6.38
CA VAL A 192 10.40 -3.57 5.66
C VAL A 192 11.22 -2.63 6.53
N SER A 193 12.51 -2.90 6.69
CA SER A 193 13.36 -2.11 7.57
C SER A 193 14.20 -1.07 6.81
N VAL A 194 14.18 0.18 7.32
CA VAL A 194 15.12 1.24 6.92
C VAL A 194 16.58 0.89 7.23
N THR A 195 16.82 -0.02 8.18
CA THR A 195 18.18 -0.43 8.56
C THR A 195 18.79 -1.43 7.59
N LYS A 196 17.97 -2.09 6.75
CA LYS A 196 18.47 -3.03 5.76
C LYS A 196 18.91 -2.27 4.51
N ASN A 197 20.23 -2.27 4.31
CA ASN A 197 20.98 -1.53 3.29
C ASN A 197 20.09 -0.86 2.23
N ASP A 198 19.84 -1.50 1.08
CA ASP A 198 19.23 -0.88 -0.11
C ASP A 198 17.70 -0.70 -0.05
N CYS A 199 17.06 -1.08 1.04
CA CYS A 199 15.60 -1.01 1.16
C CYS A 199 15.08 0.40 1.47
N SER A 200 15.83 1.17 2.26
CA SER A 200 15.43 2.47 2.81
C SER A 200 14.87 3.47 1.80
N GLN A 201 15.47 3.54 0.61
CA GLN A 201 15.05 4.46 -0.47
C GLN A 201 13.68 4.10 -1.06
N PHE A 202 13.25 2.83 -0.97
CA PHE A 202 11.99 2.34 -1.55
C PHE A 202 10.82 2.38 -0.56
N ILE A 203 11.10 2.60 0.73
CA ILE A 203 10.08 2.57 1.79
C ILE A 203 9.00 3.65 1.63
N PRO A 204 9.32 4.91 1.27
CA PRO A 204 8.30 5.94 1.07
C PRO A 204 7.27 5.56 -0.02
N ASN A 205 7.73 5.06 -1.16
CA ASN A 205 6.86 4.58 -2.23
C ASN A 205 6.14 3.29 -1.87
N TYR A 206 6.76 2.41 -1.07
CA TYR A 206 6.10 1.22 -0.56
C TYR A 206 4.85 1.56 0.27
N GLU A 207 4.94 2.51 1.19
CA GLU A 207 3.74 2.96 1.92
C GLU A 207 2.71 3.59 0.95
N ARG A 208 3.17 4.52 0.10
CA ARG A 208 2.31 5.34 -0.77
C ARG A 208 1.58 4.54 -1.85
N ASP A 209 2.32 3.69 -2.58
CA ASP A 209 1.84 3.05 -3.80
C ASP A 209 1.34 1.62 -3.55
N VAL A 210 1.76 0.99 -2.46
CA VAL A 210 1.45 -0.42 -2.17
C VAL A 210 0.52 -0.56 -0.98
N ILE A 211 0.86 0.03 0.17
CA ILE A 211 0.05 -0.15 1.39
C ILE A 211 -1.23 0.69 1.33
N ARG A 212 -1.10 2.01 1.18
CA ARG A 212 -2.23 2.96 1.28
C ARG A 212 -3.40 2.66 0.36
N PRO A 213 -3.22 2.35 -0.94
CA PRO A 213 -4.35 2.09 -1.83
C PRO A 213 -5.09 0.79 -1.51
N ASN A 214 -4.49 -0.10 -0.70
CA ASN A 214 -4.96 -1.46 -0.48
C ASN A 214 -5.38 -1.74 0.98
N VAL A 215 -5.45 -0.72 1.85
CA VAL A 215 -5.69 -0.92 3.30
C VAL A 215 -7.05 -1.56 3.65
N THR A 216 -8.07 -1.32 2.83
CA THR A 216 -9.41 -1.92 2.93
C THR A 216 -9.73 -2.85 1.77
N ALA A 217 -8.75 -3.14 0.89
CA ALA A 217 -8.90 -4.05 -0.23
C ALA A 217 -8.89 -5.51 0.22
N LYS A 218 -9.01 -6.45 -0.73
CA LYS A 218 -8.86 -7.87 -0.43
C LYS A 218 -7.43 -8.14 0.02
N PHE A 219 -7.28 -8.92 1.08
CA PHE A 219 -5.96 -9.31 1.60
C PHE A 219 -5.04 -9.89 0.52
N GLY A 220 -5.56 -10.70 -0.40
CA GLY A 220 -4.78 -11.28 -1.50
C GLY A 220 -4.18 -10.22 -2.44
N ASP A 221 -4.89 -9.12 -2.69
CA ASP A 221 -4.41 -8.03 -3.54
C ASP A 221 -3.28 -7.26 -2.84
N LEU A 222 -3.48 -6.95 -1.55
CA LEU A 222 -2.44 -6.34 -0.71
C LEU A 222 -1.19 -7.23 -0.62
N LEU A 223 -1.36 -8.52 -0.33
CA LEU A 223 -0.26 -9.49 -0.25
C LEU A 223 0.52 -9.59 -1.57
N LEU A 224 -0.19 -9.63 -2.70
CA LEU A 224 0.46 -9.70 -4.00
C LEU A 224 1.21 -8.41 -4.33
N ALA A 225 0.63 -7.25 -3.98
CA ALA A 225 1.26 -5.95 -4.18
C ALA A 225 2.53 -5.79 -3.31
N THR A 226 2.48 -6.22 -2.04
CA THR A 226 3.66 -6.18 -1.16
C THR A 226 4.77 -7.09 -1.65
N ALA A 227 4.46 -8.34 -2.03
CA ALA A 227 5.42 -9.30 -2.54
C ALA A 227 6.15 -8.85 -3.82
N LYS A 228 5.49 -8.03 -4.66
CA LYS A 228 6.06 -7.50 -5.93
C LYS A 228 6.76 -6.16 -5.76
N SER A 229 6.67 -5.54 -4.59
CA SER A 229 7.21 -4.20 -4.38
C SER A 229 8.75 -4.19 -4.38
N PRO A 230 9.40 -3.13 -4.90
CA PRO A 230 10.86 -3.02 -4.84
C PRO A 230 11.39 -3.12 -3.41
N ALA A 231 10.75 -2.46 -2.45
CA ALA A 231 11.16 -2.52 -1.04
C ALA A 231 11.20 -3.96 -0.51
N MET A 232 10.16 -4.76 -0.75
CA MET A 232 10.12 -6.16 -0.29
C MET A 232 11.12 -7.05 -1.01
N LEU A 233 11.30 -6.85 -2.33
CA LEU A 233 12.27 -7.61 -3.12
C LEU A 233 13.71 -7.38 -2.65
N TYR A 234 14.06 -6.14 -2.31
CA TYR A 234 15.34 -5.81 -1.68
C TYR A 234 15.42 -6.31 -0.24
N TYR A 235 14.33 -6.20 0.52
CA TYR A 235 14.31 -6.60 1.92
C TYR A 235 14.48 -8.11 2.13
N LEU A 236 14.03 -8.94 1.21
CA LEU A 236 14.17 -10.40 1.27
C LEU A 236 15.34 -10.94 0.44
N ASP A 237 16.15 -10.06 -0.17
CA ASP A 237 17.22 -10.42 -1.13
C ASP A 237 16.73 -11.25 -2.34
N ASN A 238 15.41 -11.25 -2.59
CA ASN A 238 14.77 -11.99 -3.68
C ASN A 238 15.29 -11.55 -5.05
N PHE A 239 15.76 -10.32 -5.19
CA PHE A 239 16.35 -9.81 -6.44
C PHE A 239 17.67 -10.51 -6.82
N THR A 240 18.37 -11.13 -5.86
CA THR A 240 19.60 -11.92 -6.09
C THR A 240 19.36 -13.42 -6.11
N SER A 241 18.14 -13.86 -5.77
CA SER A 241 17.81 -15.27 -5.67
C SER A 241 17.73 -15.91 -7.06
N THR A 242 18.73 -16.72 -7.38
CA THR A 242 18.74 -17.57 -8.57
C THR A 242 18.51 -19.02 -8.14
N GLY A 243 17.33 -19.57 -8.42
CA GLY A 243 17.07 -21.00 -8.23
C GLY A 243 17.55 -21.81 -9.44
N VAL A 244 18.36 -22.83 -9.23
CA VAL A 244 18.51 -23.90 -10.23
C VAL A 244 17.17 -24.63 -10.26
N ASN A 245 16.52 -24.72 -11.43
CA ASN A 245 15.27 -25.47 -11.60
C ASN A 245 15.53 -26.98 -11.48
N THR A 246 15.76 -27.46 -10.25
CA THR A 246 16.07 -28.85 -9.91
C THR A 246 14.94 -29.81 -10.27
N ASN A 247 13.72 -29.31 -10.48
CA ASN A 247 12.61 -30.14 -10.91
C ASN A 247 12.78 -30.65 -12.35
N GLN A 248 13.49 -29.96 -13.25
CA GLN A 248 13.65 -30.47 -14.62
C GLN A 248 14.71 -31.59 -14.77
N GLN A 249 15.72 -31.64 -13.91
CA GLN A 249 16.78 -32.64 -14.02
C GLN A 249 16.39 -33.96 -13.33
N HIS A 250 15.63 -33.90 -12.23
CA HIS A 250 15.23 -35.10 -11.49
C HIS A 250 14.20 -35.96 -12.25
N TRP A 251 13.27 -35.35 -13.02
CA TRP A 251 12.31 -36.14 -13.82
C TRP A 251 12.96 -36.84 -15.02
N LEU A 252 13.97 -36.22 -15.65
CA LEU A 252 14.71 -36.82 -16.76
C LEU A 252 15.54 -38.04 -16.33
N VAL A 253 16.14 -37.98 -15.13
CA VAL A 253 16.92 -39.09 -14.56
C VAL A 253 16.03 -40.27 -14.14
N LEU A 254 14.81 -40.01 -13.66
CA LEU A 254 13.85 -41.06 -13.31
C LEU A 254 13.21 -41.73 -14.54
N ARG A 255 13.06 -41.00 -15.65
CA ARG A 255 12.53 -41.53 -16.92
C ARG A 255 13.54 -42.38 -17.70
N SER A 256 14.84 -42.11 -17.56
CA SER A 256 15.89 -42.93 -18.19
C SER A 256 16.15 -44.26 -17.45
N LYS A 257 15.95 -44.30 -16.13
CA LYS A 257 16.07 -45.54 -15.32
C LYS A 257 14.90 -46.49 -15.50
N THR A 258 13.70 -45.99 -15.80
CA THR A 258 12.48 -46.82 -15.96
C THR A 258 12.39 -47.52 -17.33
N HIS A 259 13.13 -47.09 -18.36
CA HIS A 259 13.16 -47.75 -19.67
C HIS A 259 14.25 -48.82 -19.83
N ARG A 260 15.17 -48.99 -18.87
CA ARG A 260 16.18 -50.08 -18.93
C ARG A 260 15.75 -51.39 -18.29
N THR A 261 14.60 -51.43 -17.60
CA THR A 261 14.21 -52.60 -16.79
C THR A 261 13.07 -53.43 -17.40
N ILE A 262 12.60 -53.11 -18.61
CA ILE A 262 11.55 -53.88 -19.31
C ILE A 262 12.08 -54.32 -20.69
N ARG A 263 13.14 -55.14 -20.67
CA ARG A 263 13.53 -56.03 -21.77
C ARG A 263 14.21 -57.26 -21.17
N ARG A 264 13.40 -58.16 -20.63
CA ARG A 264 13.62 -59.61 -20.60
C ARG A 264 12.28 -60.29 -20.72
#